data_AF-A0A3D3F664-F1
#
_entry.id   AF-A0A3D3F664-F1
#
_cell.length_a   1.000
_cell.length_b   1.000
_cell.length_c   1.000
_cell.angle_alpha   90.00
_cell.angle_beta   90.00
_cell.angle_gamma   90.00
#
_symmetry.space_group_name_H-M   'P 1'
#
loop_
_entity.id
_entity.type
_entity.pdbx_description
1 polymer ?
#
loop_
_entity_poly.entity_id
_entity_poly.type
_entity_poly.pdbx_seq_one_letter_code
_entity_poly.pdbx_strand_id
1 'polypeptide(L)'
;LAKKDDGWQTELSHNGKQLSGGEKQLVTLARMMLHPKPVAILDEPTANLDTGTIEIILPQIMKLAETRLVIVASHEKLFDTVADAIVNLNWGEQMSK
;
A
#
# COMPACT_ATOMS: atom_id res chain seq x y z
N LEU A 1 -10.67 11.28 3.54
CA LEU A 1 -11.96 11.34 4.27
C LEU A 1 -12.08 12.57 5.16
N ALA A 2 -11.13 12.86 6.07
CA ALA A 2 -11.19 14.10 6.88
C ALA A 2 -11.26 15.43 6.09
N LYS A 3 -10.87 15.42 4.81
CA LYS A 3 -10.97 16.57 3.88
C LYS A 3 -12.34 16.67 3.16
N LYS A 4 -13.23 15.69 3.33
CA LYS A 4 -14.61 15.71 2.78
C LYS A 4 -15.52 16.39 3.81
N ASP A 5 -16.61 17.00 3.35
CA ASP A 5 -17.52 17.79 4.20
C ASP A 5 -18.04 16.99 5.41
N ASP A 6 -18.41 15.72 5.20
CA ASP A 6 -18.89 14.83 6.28
C ASP A 6 -17.76 14.02 6.96
N GLY A 7 -16.49 14.27 6.61
CA GLY A 7 -15.34 13.63 7.24
C GLY A 7 -15.35 12.09 7.16
N TRP A 8 -15.34 11.43 8.33
CA TRP A 8 -15.42 9.96 8.43
C TRP A 8 -16.83 9.41 8.22
N GLN A 9 -17.86 10.25 8.31
CA GLN A 9 -19.26 9.88 8.08
C GLN A 9 -19.65 10.00 6.61
N THR A 10 -18.73 10.41 5.73
CA THR A 10 -18.99 10.47 4.28
C THR A 10 -19.45 9.10 3.77
N GLU A 11 -20.72 9.03 3.37
CA GLU A 11 -21.23 7.86 2.69
C GLU A 11 -20.61 7.73 1.31
N LEU A 12 -20.07 6.55 1.03
CA LEU A 12 -19.48 6.24 -0.26
C LEU A 12 -20.53 5.56 -1.14
N SER A 13 -20.74 6.14 -2.32
CA SER A 13 -21.48 5.49 -3.40
C SER A 13 -20.82 4.16 -3.83
N HIS A 14 -21.55 3.33 -4.57
CA HIS A 14 -21.06 2.03 -5.04
C HIS A 14 -19.66 2.12 -5.68
N ASN A 15 -18.75 1.25 -5.25
CA ASN A 15 -17.33 1.22 -5.61
C ASN A 15 -16.53 2.49 -5.28
N GLY A 16 -17.04 3.34 -4.38
CA GLY A 16 -16.37 4.55 -3.93
C GLY A 16 -16.03 5.50 -5.08
N LYS A 17 -16.92 5.67 -6.07
CA LYS A 17 -16.67 6.50 -7.27
C LYS A 17 -16.26 7.94 -6.95
N GLN A 18 -16.61 8.43 -5.76
CA GLN A 18 -16.28 9.77 -5.25
C GLN A 18 -14.86 9.89 -4.68
N LEU A 19 -14.13 8.78 -4.57
CA LEU A 19 -12.74 8.76 -4.08
C LEU A 19 -11.77 8.89 -5.25
N SER A 20 -10.72 9.68 -5.06
CA SER A 20 -9.56 9.68 -5.95
C SER A 20 -8.84 8.32 -5.95
N GLY A 21 -7.95 8.07 -6.91
CA GLY A 21 -7.13 6.85 -6.92
C GLY A 21 -6.38 6.65 -5.61
N GLY A 22 -5.67 7.68 -5.14
CA GLY A 22 -4.95 7.65 -3.87
C GLY A 22 -5.87 7.52 -2.64
N GLU A 23 -7.06 8.12 -2.64
CA GLU A 23 -8.01 7.92 -1.54
C GLU A 23 -8.51 6.47 -1.47
N LYS A 24 -8.80 5.83 -2.61
CA LYS A 24 -9.18 4.41 -2.67
C LYS A 24 -8.04 3.51 -2.18
N GLN A 25 -6.82 3.85 -2.57
CA GLN A 25 -5.61 3.14 -2.16
C GLN A 25 -5.42 3.21 -0.65
N LEU A 26 -5.52 4.40 -0.05
CA LEU A 26 -5.44 4.61 1.39
C LEU A 26 -6.53 3.84 2.15
N VAL A 27 -7.77 3.90 1.69
CA VAL A 27 -8.87 3.12 2.29
C VAL A 27 -8.60 1.62 2.20
N THR A 28 -8.03 1.15 1.10
CA THR A 28 -7.68 -0.27 0.91
C THR A 28 -6.57 -0.71 1.85
N LEU A 29 -5.50 0.09 1.97
CA LEU A 29 -4.42 -0.16 2.93
C LEU A 29 -4.93 -0.14 4.38
N ALA A 30 -5.75 0.85 4.74
CA ALA A 30 -6.35 0.93 6.07
C ALA A 30 -7.22 -0.30 6.38
N ARG A 31 -8.04 -0.76 5.42
CA ARG A 31 -8.84 -2.00 5.58
C ARG A 31 -7.95 -3.22 5.81
N MET A 32 -6.84 -3.35 5.08
CA MET A 32 -5.89 -4.44 5.27
C MET A 32 -5.20 -4.38 6.64
N MET A 33 -4.91 -3.17 7.14
CA MET A 33 -4.33 -2.97 8.46
C MET A 33 -5.28 -3.38 9.58
N LEU A 34 -6.58 -3.09 9.44
CA LEU A 34 -7.61 -3.45 10.42
C LEU A 34 -7.95 -4.95 10.46
N HIS A 35 -7.64 -5.69 9.39
CA HIS A 35 -7.88 -7.13 9.32
C HIS A 35 -6.57 -7.88 9.06
N PRO A 36 -5.73 -8.06 10.09
CA PRO A 36 -4.43 -8.68 9.92
C PRO A 36 -4.56 -10.14 9.45
N LYS A 37 -3.75 -10.48 8.45
CA LYS A 37 -3.56 -11.83 7.93
C LYS A 37 -2.08 -12.20 8.06
N PRO A 38 -1.72 -13.49 8.19
CA PRO A 38 -0.32 -13.91 8.30
C PRO A 38 0.56 -13.52 7.10
N VAL A 39 -0.07 -13.32 5.94
CA VAL A 39 0.59 -12.84 4.71
C VAL A 39 -0.19 -11.66 4.16
N ALA A 40 0.50 -10.59 3.81
CA ALA A 40 -0.02 -9.45 3.08
C ALA A 40 0.70 -9.32 1.73
N ILE A 41 -0.06 -9.20 0.64
CA ILE A 41 0.46 -8.98 -0.71
C ILE A 41 -0.01 -7.60 -1.14
N LEU A 42 0.96 -6.75 -1.49
CA LEU A 42 0.77 -5.36 -1.87
C LEU A 42 1.20 -5.19 -3.31
N ASP A 43 0.23 -5.00 -4.20
CA ASP A 43 0.47 -4.71 -5.62
C ASP A 43 0.46 -3.19 -5.82
N GLU A 44 1.62 -2.63 -6.13
CA GLU A 44 1.88 -1.20 -6.29
C GLU A 44 1.25 -0.33 -5.19
N PRO A 45 1.56 -0.57 -3.89
CA PRO A 45 0.84 0.03 -2.75
C PRO A 45 0.99 1.56 -2.64
N THR A 46 1.94 2.15 -3.34
CA THR A 46 2.21 3.59 -3.40
C THR A 46 1.70 4.25 -4.68
N ALA A 47 1.13 3.47 -5.61
CA ALA A 47 0.54 4.02 -6.83
C ALA A 47 -0.51 5.09 -6.50
N ASN A 48 -0.56 6.14 -7.30
CA ASN A 48 -1.52 7.24 -7.16
C ASN A 48 -1.45 8.02 -5.83
N LEU A 49 -0.41 7.81 -5.01
CA LEU A 49 -0.15 8.58 -3.79
C LEU A 49 0.86 9.70 -4.09
N ASP A 50 0.65 10.86 -3.48
CA ASP A 50 1.67 11.91 -3.46
C ASP A 50 2.82 11.56 -2.49
N THR A 51 3.98 12.20 -2.66
CA THR A 51 5.19 11.95 -1.87
C THR A 51 4.95 12.05 -0.37
N GLY A 52 4.21 13.06 0.09
CA GLY A 52 3.92 13.24 1.52
C GLY A 52 3.05 12.11 2.08
N THR A 53 2.12 11.60 1.28
CA THR A 53 1.32 10.44 1.66
C THR A 53 2.16 9.16 1.70
N ILE A 54 3.11 8.99 0.78
CA ILE A 54 4.04 7.84 0.77
C ILE A 54 4.90 7.84 2.04
N GLU A 55 5.45 9.00 2.43
CA GLU A 55 6.25 9.15 3.65
C GLU A 55 5.49 8.73 4.93
N ILE A 56 4.17 8.90 4.94
CA ILE A 56 3.30 8.49 6.05
C ILE A 56 2.99 6.99 6.00
N ILE A 57 2.79 6.43 4.80
CA ILE A 57 2.34 5.05 4.61
C ILE A 57 3.48 4.04 4.72
N LEU A 58 4.67 4.36 4.23
CA LEU A 58 5.81 3.44 4.24
C LEU A 58 6.14 2.92 5.65
N PRO A 59 6.23 3.76 6.71
CA PRO A 59 6.42 3.29 8.08
C PRO A 59 5.30 2.36 8.56
N GLN A 60 4.06 2.56 8.10
CA GLN A 60 2.96 1.68 8.47
C GLN A 60 3.11 0.30 7.81
N ILE A 61 3.53 0.24 6.54
CA ILE A 61 3.85 -1.03 5.87
C ILE A 61 4.98 -1.75 6.61
N MET A 62 6.02 -1.03 7.02
CA MET A 62 7.13 -1.59 7.82
C MET A 62 6.65 -2.17 9.15
N LYS A 63 5.78 -1.45 9.86
CA LYS A 63 5.16 -1.94 11.09
C LYS A 63 4.34 -3.21 10.88
N LEU A 64 3.76 -3.40 9.69
CA LEU A 64 3.11 -4.67 9.37
C LEU A 64 4.11 -5.80 9.25
N ALA A 65 5.25 -5.56 8.60
CA ALA A 65 6.29 -6.56 8.40
C ALA A 65 6.91 -7.08 9.72
N GLU A 66 6.82 -6.30 10.81
CA GLU A 66 7.28 -6.74 12.14
C GLU A 66 6.59 -8.02 12.66
N THR A 67 5.37 -8.31 12.21
CA THR A 67 4.54 -9.40 12.77
C THR A 67 4.01 -10.38 11.73
N ARG A 68 4.26 -10.13 10.44
CA ARG A 68 3.73 -10.94 9.33
C ARG A 68 4.59 -10.81 8.08
N LEU A 69 4.45 -11.76 7.16
CA LEU A 69 5.09 -11.69 5.85
C LEU A 69 4.39 -10.63 4.99
N VAL A 70 5.16 -9.66 4.51
CA VAL A 70 4.70 -8.64 3.56
C VAL A 70 5.44 -8.83 2.25
N ILE A 71 4.70 -9.04 1.17
CA ILE A 71 5.23 -9.11 -0.19
C ILE A 71 4.78 -7.85 -0.90
N VAL A 72 5.74 -7.10 -1.44
CA VAL A 72 5.47 -5.90 -2.24
C VAL A 72 5.87 -6.17 -3.68
N ALA A 73 4.96 -5.99 -4.61
CA ALA A 73 5.25 -5.90 -6.03
C ALA A 73 5.28 -4.40 -6.39
N SER A 74 6.45 -3.90 -6.76
CA SER A 74 6.60 -2.52 -7.22
C SER A 74 7.84 -2.36 -8.08
N HIS A 75 7.83 -1.35 -8.93
CA HIS A 75 8.99 -0.87 -9.67
C HIS A 75 9.72 0.28 -8.95
N GLU A 76 9.23 0.72 -7.79
CA GLU A 76 9.76 1.85 -7.04
C GLU A 76 10.96 1.44 -6.16
N LYS A 77 12.10 2.12 -6.34
CA LYS A 77 13.34 1.87 -5.57
C LYS A 77 13.24 2.16 -4.08
N LEU A 78 12.17 2.83 -3.62
CA LEU A 78 12.02 3.13 -2.20
C LEU A 78 11.96 1.84 -1.36
N PHE A 79 11.38 0.77 -1.92
CA PHE A 79 11.28 -0.51 -1.22
C PHE A 79 12.63 -1.23 -1.12
N ASP A 80 13.57 -0.97 -2.03
CA ASP A 80 14.92 -1.56 -1.98
C ASP A 80 15.65 -1.24 -0.66
N THR A 81 15.36 -0.08 -0.08
CA THR A 81 16.02 0.39 1.15
C THR A 81 15.45 -0.23 2.43
N VAL A 82 14.25 -0.81 2.35
CA VAL A 82 13.52 -1.30 3.51
C VAL A 82 13.20 -2.80 3.47
N ALA A 83 13.33 -3.43 2.30
CA ALA A 83 13.02 -4.84 2.12
C ALA A 83 14.11 -5.74 2.74
N ASP A 84 13.69 -6.76 3.49
CA ASP A 84 14.60 -7.80 4.01
C ASP A 84 15.19 -8.65 2.88
N ALA A 85 14.43 -8.84 1.80
CA ALA A 85 14.83 -9.58 0.61
C ALA A 85 14.24 -8.94 -0.64
N ILE A 86 15.03 -8.90 -1.72
CA ILE A 86 14.64 -8.34 -3.02
C ILE A 86 14.72 -9.46 -4.05
N VAL A 87 13.64 -9.64 -4.80
CA VAL A 87 13.54 -10.57 -5.94
C VAL A 87 13.34 -9.73 -7.20
N ASN A 88 14.40 -9.60 -8.00
CA ASN A 88 14.30 -8.95 -9.31
C ASN A 88 13.73 -9.93 -10.31
N LEU A 89 12.67 -9.54 -11.01
CA LEU A 89 12.02 -10.34 -12.04
C LEU A 89 12.23 -9.71 -13.42
N ASN A 90 12.48 -10.54 -14.42
CA ASN A 90 12.51 -10.12 -15.82
C ASN A 90 11.96 -11.25 -16.70
N TRP A 91 11.01 -10.93 -17.58
CA TRP A 91 10.35 -11.90 -18.48
C TRP A 91 9.81 -13.16 -17.78
N GLY A 92 9.32 -13.04 -16.54
CA GLY A 92 8.76 -14.16 -15.79
C GLY A 92 9.79 -15.04 -15.07
N GLU A 93 11.07 -14.70 -15.16
CA GLU A 93 12.16 -15.40 -14.47
C GLU A 93 12.77 -14.51 -13.38
N GLN A 94 13.22 -15.13 -12.29
CA GLN A 94 14.03 -14.45 -11.29
C GLN A 94 15.42 -14.19 -11.87
N MET A 95 15.81 -12.93 -11.88
CA MET A 95 17.18 -12.57 -12.23
C MET A 95 18.11 -12.94 -11.07
N SER A 96 19.18 -13.66 -11.37
CA SER A 96 20.31 -13.83 -10.46
C SER A 96 20.90 -12.46 -10.09
N LYS A 97 21.29 -12.28 -8.83
CA LYS A 97 22.03 -11.09 -8.37
C LYS A 97 23.36 -10.93 -9.09
#